data_AF-A0A1Z5HAI0-F1
#
_entry.id   AF-A0A1Z5HAI0-F1
#
_cell.length_a   1.000
_cell.length_b   1.000
_cell.length_c   1.000
_cell.angle_alpha   90.00
_cell.angle_beta   90.00
_cell.angle_gamma   90.00
#
_symmetry.space_group_name_H-M   'P 1'
#
loop_
_entity.id
_entity.type
_entity.pdbx_description
1 polymer ?
#
loop_
_entity_poly.entity_id
_entity_poly.type
_entity_poly.pdbx_seq_one_letter_code
_entity_poly.pdbx_strand_id
1 'polypeptide(L)'
;MMMGIHRAVDAPVSYKMTFSYFSFTLRIILAVICMSVLIVLGFVLLVIPGIYLSIAYRFMVHLIIDKKMGVWDAMETSRKAVTQHWFKLFFTGVLIISIHVISAIPLGIGLIWTIPMHVAIQGILYRRIFGVESV
;
A
#
# COMPACT_ATOMS: atom_id res chain seq x y z
N MET A 1 -4.44 -11.17 4.79
CA MET A 1 -4.87 -10.92 3.39
C MET A 1 -4.54 -12.12 2.48
N MET A 2 -3.31 -12.63 2.44
CA MET A 2 -2.93 -13.80 1.60
C MET A 2 -3.61 -15.15 1.93
N MET A 3 -4.01 -15.40 3.18
CA MET A 3 -4.85 -16.58 3.50
C MET A 3 -6.23 -16.54 2.81
N GLY A 4 -6.73 -15.34 2.48
CA GLY A 4 -7.97 -15.18 1.73
C GLY A 4 -7.82 -15.55 0.25
N ILE A 5 -6.63 -15.36 -0.32
CA ILE A 5 -6.31 -15.77 -1.70
C ILE A 5 -6.15 -17.29 -1.78
N HIS A 6 -5.49 -17.93 -0.82
CA HIS A 6 -5.38 -19.39 -0.78
C HIS A 6 -6.71 -20.12 -0.58
N ARG A 7 -7.66 -19.54 0.17
CA ARG A 7 -9.03 -20.07 0.26
C ARG A 7 -9.84 -19.92 -1.03
N ALA A 8 -9.47 -19.02 -1.93
CA ALA A 8 -10.17 -18.82 -3.20
C ALA A 8 -9.69 -19.80 -4.30
N VAL A 9 -8.63 -20.56 -4.05
CA VAL A 9 -7.99 -21.45 -5.05
C VAL A 9 -7.97 -22.92 -4.57
N ASP A 10 -8.75 -23.27 -3.53
CA ASP A 10 -8.79 -24.63 -2.94
C ASP A 10 -7.42 -25.24 -2.61
N ALA A 11 -6.42 -24.39 -2.35
CA ALA A 11 -5.09 -24.82 -1.96
C ALA A 11 -5.07 -25.17 -0.46
N PRO A 12 -4.39 -26.26 -0.04
CA PRO A 12 -4.36 -26.69 1.35
C PRO A 12 -3.76 -25.58 2.24
N VAL A 13 -4.60 -25.02 3.12
CA VAL A 13 -4.23 -23.90 3.98
C VAL A 13 -3.46 -24.45 5.19
N SER A 14 -2.16 -24.17 5.25
CA SER A 14 -1.31 -24.54 6.38
C SER A 14 -0.82 -23.31 7.14
N TYR A 15 -0.88 -23.34 8.47
CA TYR A 15 -0.38 -22.27 9.35
C TYR A 15 1.11 -21.96 9.15
N LYS A 16 1.87 -22.90 8.58
CA LYS A 16 3.29 -22.70 8.25
C LYS A 16 3.50 -21.70 7.10
N MET A 17 2.47 -21.43 6.28
CA MET A 17 2.54 -20.40 5.22
C MET A 17 2.64 -18.98 5.79
N THR A 18 2.19 -18.75 7.03
CA THR A 18 2.42 -17.46 7.70
C THR A 18 3.92 -17.24 7.98
N PHE A 19 4.68 -18.32 8.10
CA PHE A 19 6.13 -18.32 8.36
C PHE A 19 6.98 -18.52 7.10
N SER A 20 6.44 -18.96 5.96
CA SER A 20 7.23 -19.09 4.72
C SER A 20 7.64 -17.73 4.12
N TYR A 21 6.90 -16.66 4.44
CA TYR A 21 7.20 -15.29 4.04
C TYR A 21 8.17 -14.57 5.00
N PHE A 22 8.67 -15.25 6.04
CA PHE A 22 9.68 -14.69 6.95
C PHE A 22 10.98 -14.29 6.22
N SER A 23 11.26 -14.93 5.09
CA SER A 23 12.34 -14.58 4.16
C SER A 23 12.19 -13.18 3.55
N PHE A 24 10.96 -12.71 3.35
CA PHE A 24 10.66 -11.34 2.88
C PHE A 24 10.45 -10.36 4.04
N THR A 25 10.13 -10.84 5.25
CA THR A 25 9.96 -9.98 6.43
C THR A 25 11.16 -9.08 6.67
N LEU A 26 12.39 -9.58 6.54
CA LEU A 26 13.60 -8.76 6.64
C LEU A 26 13.65 -7.64 5.59
N ARG A 27 13.28 -7.94 4.33
CA ARG A 27 13.25 -6.96 3.24
C ARG A 27 12.17 -5.91 3.46
N ILE A 28 10.99 -6.32 3.92
CA ILE A 28 9.88 -5.41 4.24
C ILE A 28 10.26 -4.49 5.41
N ILE A 29 10.84 -5.05 6.48
CA ILE A 29 11.32 -4.26 7.63
C ILE A 29 12.36 -3.23 7.15
N LEU A 30 13.35 -3.67 6.38
CA LEU A 30 14.38 -2.78 5.84
C LEU A 30 13.76 -1.68 4.95
N ALA A 31 12.76 -2.03 4.14
CA ALA A 31 12.07 -1.08 3.29
C ALA A 31 11.24 -0.06 4.06
N VAL A 32 10.53 -0.49 5.10
CA VAL A 32 9.78 0.41 5.99
C VAL A 32 10.72 1.35 6.73
N ILE A 33 11.86 0.87 7.22
CA ILE A 33 12.89 1.70 7.86
C ILE A 33 13.41 2.73 6.86
N CYS A 34 13.85 2.30 5.67
CA CYS A 34 14.40 3.20 4.65
C CYS A 34 13.37 4.26 4.21
N MET A 35 12.13 3.84 3.97
CA MET A 35 11.00 4.73 3.67
C MET A 35 10.77 5.74 4.80
N SER A 36 10.74 5.30 6.05
CA SER A 36 10.49 6.18 7.20
C SER A 36 11.58 7.25 7.32
N VAL A 37 12.84 6.90 7.13
CA VAL A 37 13.97 7.85 7.14
C VAL A 37 13.81 8.88 6.03
N LEU A 38 13.52 8.46 4.79
CA LEU A 38 13.33 9.40 3.67
C LEU A 38 12.12 10.31 3.88
N ILE A 39 11.02 9.79 4.41
CA ILE A 39 9.82 10.57 4.71
C ILE A 39 10.11 11.60 5.80
N VAL A 40 10.76 11.20 6.90
CA VAL A 40 11.14 12.11 7.98
C VAL A 40 12.09 13.19 7.47
N LEU A 41 13.11 12.82 6.69
CA LEU A 41 13.99 13.79 6.05
C LEU A 41 13.21 14.76 5.14
N GLY A 42 12.27 14.26 4.35
CA GLY A 42 11.38 15.08 3.53
C GLY A 42 10.51 16.04 4.36
N PHE A 43 10.05 15.62 5.54
CA PHE A 43 9.32 16.48 6.46
C PHE A 43 10.22 17.55 7.09
N VAL A 44 11.42 17.18 7.54
CA VAL A 44 12.41 18.08 8.17
C VAL A 44 12.88 19.15 7.20
N LEU A 45 13.09 18.81 5.93
CA LEU A 45 13.58 19.75 4.92
C LEU A 45 12.54 20.82 4.58
N LEU A 46 11.32 20.43 4.17
CA LEU A 46 10.35 21.37 3.59
C LEU A 46 8.87 20.98 3.79
N VAL A 47 8.53 19.98 4.61
CA VAL A 47 7.17 19.39 4.82
C VAL A 47 6.52 18.82 3.55
N ILE A 48 6.43 19.60 2.47
CA ILE A 48 5.94 19.26 1.14
C ILE A 48 6.60 17.98 0.58
N PRO A 49 7.95 17.82 0.57
CA PRO A 49 8.55 16.59 0.08
C PRO A 49 8.20 15.39 0.96
N GLY A 50 8.02 15.58 2.27
CA GLY A 50 7.54 14.53 3.18
C GLY A 50 6.14 14.03 2.81
N ILE A 51 5.21 14.94 2.56
CA ILE A 51 3.85 14.60 2.10
C ILE A 51 3.92 13.85 0.77
N TYR A 52 4.71 14.35 -0.18
CA TYR A 52 4.89 13.70 -1.47
C TYR A 52 5.42 12.28 -1.34
N LEU A 53 6.51 12.07 -0.58
CA LEU A 53 7.09 10.74 -0.36
C LEU A 53 6.13 9.79 0.35
N SER A 54 5.32 10.29 1.28
CA SER A 54 4.33 9.47 1.99
C SER A 54 3.29 8.85 1.06
N ILE A 55 2.88 9.58 0.01
CA ILE A 55 1.95 9.09 -1.01
C ILE A 55 2.70 8.25 -2.04
N ALA A 56 3.91 8.68 -2.44
CA ALA A 56 4.76 8.02 -3.42
C ALA A 56 5.15 6.58 -3.05
N TYR A 57 5.29 6.29 -1.76
CA TYR A 57 5.71 4.98 -1.27
C TYR A 57 4.56 4.07 -0.78
N ARG A 58 3.28 4.46 -0.96
CA ARG A 58 2.14 3.64 -0.51
C ARG A 58 2.07 2.23 -1.16
N PHE A 59 2.60 2.07 -2.36
CA PHE A 59 2.59 0.80 -3.09
C PHE A 59 3.89 0.00 -2.96
N MET A 60 4.90 0.52 -2.29
CA MET A 60 6.22 -0.11 -2.19
C MET A 60 6.17 -1.49 -1.54
N VAL A 61 5.44 -1.65 -0.42
CA VAL A 61 5.31 -2.96 0.24
C VAL A 61 4.66 -4.00 -0.68
N HIS A 62 3.68 -3.58 -1.49
CA HIS A 62 3.00 -4.45 -2.45
C HIS A 62 3.96 -4.88 -3.58
N LEU A 63 4.78 -3.96 -4.10
CA LEU A 63 5.81 -4.24 -5.11
C LEU A 63 6.88 -5.24 -4.60
N ILE A 64 7.28 -5.15 -3.33
CA ILE A 64 8.24 -6.08 -2.73
C ILE A 64 7.65 -7.49 -2.65
N ILE A 65 6.36 -7.60 -2.30
CA ILE A 65 5.70 -8.89 -2.10
C ILE A 65 5.33 -9.53 -3.44
N ASP A 66 4.66 -8.79 -4.32
CA ASP A 66 4.11 -9.33 -5.56
C ASP A 66 5.17 -9.48 -6.64
N LYS A 67 6.02 -8.45 -6.81
CA LYS A 67 7.04 -8.41 -7.86
C LYS A 67 8.42 -8.85 -7.38
N LYS A 68 8.54 -9.28 -6.11
CA LYS A 68 9.79 -9.76 -5.48
C LYS A 68 10.98 -8.80 -5.64
N MET A 69 10.69 -7.49 -5.76
CA MET A 69 11.69 -6.47 -6.03
C MET A 69 12.63 -6.24 -4.85
N GLY A 70 13.83 -5.74 -5.13
CA GLY A 70 14.73 -5.20 -4.10
C GLY A 70 14.11 -3.98 -3.40
N VAL A 71 14.57 -3.68 -2.19
CA VAL A 71 14.04 -2.56 -1.38
C VAL A 71 14.12 -1.23 -2.14
N TRP A 72 15.30 -0.91 -2.67
CA TRP A 72 15.52 0.33 -3.40
C TRP A 72 14.71 0.37 -4.69
N ASP A 73 14.76 -0.72 -5.48
CA ASP A 73 14.02 -0.82 -6.74
C ASP A 73 12.52 -0.66 -6.54
N ALA A 74 11.96 -1.24 -5.48
CA ALA A 74 10.54 -1.10 -5.15
C ALA A 74 10.18 0.34 -4.77
N MET A 75 11.03 1.02 -3.99
CA MET A 75 10.83 2.42 -3.61
C MET A 75 10.89 3.33 -4.84
N GLU A 76 11.90 3.17 -5.68
CA GLU A 76 12.07 3.98 -6.89
C GLU A 76 10.93 3.74 -7.89
N THR A 77 10.55 2.47 -8.09
CA THR A 77 9.44 2.09 -8.97
C THR A 77 8.11 2.65 -8.47
N SER A 78 7.83 2.53 -7.17
CA SER A 78 6.65 3.14 -6.56
C SER A 78 6.63 4.65 -6.79
N ARG A 79 7.75 5.34 -6.55
CA ARG A 79 7.85 6.80 -6.74
C ARG A 79 7.64 7.20 -8.19
N LYS A 80 8.29 6.55 -9.15
CA LYS A 80 8.16 6.85 -10.59
C LYS A 80 6.71 6.67 -11.05
N ALA A 81 6.08 5.55 -10.70
CA ALA A 81 4.70 5.26 -11.07
C ALA A 81 3.70 6.24 -10.43
N VAL A 82 3.87 6.56 -9.15
CA VAL A 82 3.01 7.54 -8.46
C VAL A 82 3.18 8.94 -9.05
N THR A 83 4.40 9.33 -9.45
CA THR A 83 4.64 10.65 -10.07
C THR A 83 3.86 10.83 -11.36
N GLN A 84 3.81 9.79 -12.21
CA GLN A 84 3.05 9.81 -13.47
C GLN A 84 1.54 9.96 -13.26
N HIS A 85 1.03 9.55 -12.09
CA HIS A 85 -0.39 9.59 -11.75
C HIS A 85 -0.68 10.41 -10.49
N TRP A 86 0.20 11.37 -10.19
CA TRP A 86 0.21 12.09 -8.91
C TRP A 86 -1.15 12.70 -8.59
N PHE A 87 -1.69 13.49 -9.51
CA PHE A 87 -2.99 14.15 -9.32
C PHE A 87 -4.13 13.16 -9.12
N LYS A 88 -4.17 12.06 -9.88
CA LYS A 88 -5.22 11.04 -9.73
C LYS A 88 -5.17 10.39 -8.34
N LEU A 89 -3.97 10.06 -7.86
CA LEU A 89 -3.78 9.47 -6.54
C LEU A 89 -4.06 10.46 -5.41
N PHE A 90 -3.68 11.73 -5.59
CA PHE A 90 -3.97 12.81 -4.65
C PHE A 90 -5.48 13.02 -4.49
N PHE A 91 -6.21 13.24 -5.59
CA PHE A 91 -7.67 13.43 -5.54
C PHE A 91 -8.41 12.19 -5.02
N THR A 92 -7.95 10.98 -5.37
CA THR A 92 -8.52 9.75 -4.79
C THR A 92 -8.30 9.70 -3.28
N GLY A 93 -7.12 10.10 -2.81
CA GLY A 93 -6.82 10.21 -1.38
C GLY A 93 -7.74 11.20 -0.67
N VAL A 94 -7.91 12.40 -1.24
CA VAL A 94 -8.82 13.43 -0.71
C VAL A 94 -10.25 12.93 -0.63
N LEU A 95 -10.77 12.31 -1.71
CA LEU A 95 -12.13 11.77 -1.74
C LEU A 95 -12.34 10.70 -0.66
N ILE A 96 -11.39 9.77 -0.52
CA ILE A 96 -11.48 8.72 0.50
C ILE A 96 -11.47 9.32 1.91
N ILE A 97 -10.62 10.32 2.18
CA ILE A 97 -10.59 10.99 3.48
C ILE A 97 -11.94 11.65 3.76
N SER A 98 -12.53 12.35 2.79
CA SER A 98 -13.85 12.95 2.94
C SER A 98 -14.93 11.91 3.26
N ILE A 99 -14.92 10.76 2.58
CA ILE A 99 -15.88 9.67 2.85
C ILE A 99 -15.67 9.12 4.27
N HIS A 100 -14.42 8.96 4.74
CA HIS A 100 -14.15 8.51 6.11
C HIS A 100 -14.68 9.51 7.14
N VAL A 101 -14.48 10.81 6.93
CA VAL A 101 -15.02 11.85 7.82
C VAL A 101 -16.54 11.76 7.89
N ILE A 102 -17.22 11.68 6.75
CA ILE A 102 -18.70 11.56 6.70
C ILE A 102 -19.16 10.26 7.36
N SER A 103 -18.44 9.16 7.11
CA SER A 103 -18.74 7.83 7.68
C SER A 103 -18.53 7.75 9.19
N ALA A 104 -17.70 8.64 9.75
CA ALA A 104 -17.46 8.74 11.18
C ALA A 104 -18.55 9.50 11.94
N ILE A 105 -19.30 10.40 11.27
CA ILE A 105 -20.38 11.21 11.84
C ILE A 105 -21.43 10.36 12.60
N PRO A 106 -21.96 9.25 12.05
CA PRO A 106 -22.93 8.39 12.76
C PRO A 106 -22.23 7.49 13.78
N LEU A 107 -21.44 8.07 14.70
CA LEU A 107 -20.67 7.38 15.73
C LEU A 107 -19.74 6.27 15.19
N GLY A 108 -19.19 6.46 13.99
CA GLY A 108 -18.30 5.48 13.35
C GLY A 108 -18.99 4.29 12.69
N ILE A 109 -20.32 4.19 12.71
CA ILE A 109 -21.05 3.06 12.11
C ILE A 109 -20.78 2.96 10.60
N GLY A 110 -20.69 4.09 9.90
CA GLY A 110 -20.37 4.11 8.46
C GLY A 110 -18.99 3.54 8.13
N LEU A 111 -18.05 3.55 9.09
CA LEU A 111 -16.69 3.03 8.88
C LEU A 111 -16.68 1.52 8.64
N ILE A 112 -17.70 0.80 9.12
CA ILE A 112 -17.84 -0.65 8.90
C ILE A 112 -17.84 -0.99 7.40
N TRP A 113 -18.46 -0.15 6.56
CA TRP A 113 -18.49 -0.35 5.10
C TRP A 113 -17.36 0.40 4.38
N THR A 114 -16.99 1.57 4.90
CA THR A 114 -15.98 2.43 4.26
C THR A 114 -14.57 1.82 4.34
N ILE A 115 -14.23 1.12 5.42
CA ILE A 115 -12.91 0.47 5.55
C ILE A 115 -12.73 -0.64 4.49
N PRO A 116 -13.63 -1.64 4.35
CA PRO A 116 -13.55 -2.63 3.26
C PRO A 116 -13.53 -1.99 1.87
N MET A 117 -14.34 -0.96 1.64
CA MET A 117 -14.35 -0.22 0.37
C MET A 117 -13.00 0.44 0.10
N HIS A 118 -12.39 1.08 1.09
CA HIS A 118 -11.08 1.71 0.95
C HIS A 118 -10.01 0.69 0.57
N VAL A 119 -9.98 -0.47 1.23
CA VAL A 119 -9.07 -1.57 0.90
C VAL A 119 -9.27 -2.03 -0.55
N ALA A 120 -10.51 -2.20 -1.00
CA ALA A 120 -10.81 -2.58 -2.39
C ALA A 120 -10.30 -1.52 -3.39
N ILE A 121 -10.50 -0.23 -3.11
CA ILE A 121 -10.00 0.85 -3.96
C ILE A 121 -8.47 0.84 -4.05
N GLN A 122 -7.76 0.60 -2.94
CA GLN A 122 -6.29 0.47 -2.98
C GLN A 122 -5.85 -0.68 -3.89
N GLY A 123 -6.53 -1.83 -3.82
CA GLY A 123 -6.27 -2.96 -4.72
C GLY A 123 -6.52 -2.63 -6.20
N ILE A 124 -7.62 -1.93 -6.51
CA ILE A 124 -7.93 -1.50 -7.88
C ILE A 124 -6.89 -0.50 -8.40
N LEU A 125 -6.49 0.47 -7.58
CA LEU A 125 -5.45 1.44 -7.93
C LEU A 125 -4.13 0.74 -8.21
N TYR A 126 -3.73 -0.18 -7.34
CA TYR A 126 -2.52 -0.97 -7.53
C TYR A 126 -2.57 -1.76 -8.84
N ARG A 127 -3.68 -2.46 -9.11
CA ARG A 127 -3.89 -3.20 -10.36
C ARG A 127 -3.84 -2.30 -11.60
N ARG A 128 -4.42 -1.10 -11.55
CA ARG A 128 -4.41 -0.16 -12.68
C ARG A 128 -3.04 0.42 -12.96
N ILE A 129 -2.22 0.64 -11.92
CA ILE A 129 -0.92 1.31 -12.05
C ILE A 129 0.19 0.32 -12.39
N PHE A 130 0.22 -0.83 -11.73
CA PHE A 130 1.33 -1.80 -11.83
C PHE A 130 0.96 -3.07 -12.59
N GLY A 131 -0.34 -3.32 -12.83
CA GLY A 131 -0.82 -4.63 -13.27
C GLY A 131 -0.69 -5.68 -12.17
N VAL A 132 -1.62 -6.63 -12.13
CA VAL A 132 -1.49 -7.83 -11.28
C VAL A 132 -1.33 -9.01 -12.23
N GLU A 133 -0.23 -9.74 -12.13
CA GLU A 133 -0.15 -11.07 -12.71
C GLU A 133 -1.01 -11.98 -11.83
N SER A 134 -2.08 -12.52 -12.40
CA SER A 134 -2.84 -13.59 -11.76
C SER A 134 -1.91 -14.79 -11.64
N VAL A 135 -1.37 -15.01 -10.44
CA VAL A 135 -0.73 -16.26 -10.05
C VAL A 135 -1.80 -17.31 -9.84
#